data_AF-A0A9D1FUE6-F1
#
_entry.id   AF-A0A9D1FUE6-F1
#
_cell.length_a   1.000
_cell.length_b   1.000
_cell.length_c   1.000
_cell.angle_alpha   90.00
_cell.angle_beta   90.00
_cell.angle_gamma   90.00
#
_symmetry.space_group_name_H-M   'P 1'
#
loop_
_entity.id
_entity.type
_entity.pdbx_description
1 polymer ?
#
loop_
_entity_poly.entity_id
_entity_poly.type
_entity_poly.pdbx_seq_one_letter_code
_entity_poly.pdbx_strand_id
1 'polypeptide(L)'
;MFDFIFSIINEIRSYFVPEKTVYEVTGECKKCGKCCNYMYSVDTYTEKEFKIMQFLFPKYRRFYIKGKDEFGNFIFACKLVTPEGLCSDYKRRPAMCRNYPAKRIYFPGKLHEGCGYKVNIKKFEDYLSDRMQK
;
A
#
# COMPACT_ATOMS: atom_id res chain seq x y z
N MET A 1 35.29 -28.94 5.90
CA MET A 1 35.04 -28.93 4.44
C MET A 1 33.55 -28.75 4.12
N PHE A 2 32.66 -29.51 4.77
CA PHE A 2 31.20 -29.29 4.68
C PHE A 2 30.76 -27.90 5.13
N ASP A 3 31.33 -27.35 6.22
CA ASP A 3 30.96 -26.00 6.71
C ASP A 3 31.29 -24.89 5.71
N PHE A 4 32.39 -25.05 4.97
CA PHE A 4 32.81 -24.08 3.95
C PHE A 4 31.88 -24.11 2.74
N ILE A 5 31.50 -25.31 2.28
CA ILE A 5 30.50 -25.49 1.21
C ILE A 5 29.14 -24.93 1.67
N PHE A 6 28.75 -25.19 2.92
CA PHE A 6 27.52 -24.67 3.49
C PHE A 6 27.53 -23.14 3.57
N SER A 7 28.67 -22.55 3.95
CA SER A 7 28.86 -21.08 3.96
C SER A 7 28.72 -20.48 2.55
N ILE A 8 29.35 -21.07 1.54
CA ILE A 8 29.25 -20.60 0.15
C ILE A 8 27.82 -20.75 -0.38
N ILE A 9 27.14 -21.86 -0.07
CA ILE A 9 25.74 -22.05 -0.47
C ILE A 9 24.83 -21.00 0.18
N ASN A 10 25.02 -20.71 1.47
CA ASN A 10 24.24 -19.67 2.16
C ASN A 10 24.54 -18.27 1.62
N GLU A 11 25.79 -17.99 1.28
CA GLU A 11 26.21 -16.72 0.67
C GLU A 11 25.54 -16.54 -0.70
N ILE A 12 25.59 -17.56 -1.57
CA ILE A 12 24.89 -17.54 -2.87
C ILE A 12 23.38 -17.36 -2.66
N ARG A 13 22.78 -18.09 -1.71
CA ARG A 13 21.34 -17.97 -1.42
C ARG A 13 20.96 -16.58 -0.92
N SER A 14 21.84 -15.89 -0.18
CA SER A 14 21.59 -14.53 0.34
C SER A 14 21.34 -13.52 -0.80
N TYR A 15 22.11 -13.61 -1.89
CA TYR A 15 21.94 -12.77 -3.08
C TYR A 15 20.62 -13.01 -3.84
N PHE A 16 20.01 -14.19 -3.67
CA PHE A 16 18.77 -14.59 -4.32
C PHE A 16 17.59 -14.71 -3.36
N VAL A 17 17.67 -14.15 -2.15
CA VAL A 17 16.48 -13.94 -1.33
C VAL A 17 15.84 -12.63 -1.80
N PRO A 18 14.82 -12.63 -2.68
CA PRO A 18 13.92 -11.49 -2.72
C PRO A 18 13.30 -11.45 -1.33
N GLU A 19 13.77 -10.52 -0.49
CA GLU A 19 13.18 -10.27 0.80
C GLU A 19 11.78 -9.69 0.54
N LYS A 20 10.81 -10.56 0.26
CA LYS A 20 9.40 -10.21 0.24
C LYS A 20 8.98 -10.08 1.70
N THR A 21 9.44 -9.00 2.33
CA THR A 21 8.97 -8.60 3.65
C THR A 21 7.48 -8.28 3.51
N VAL A 22 6.66 -9.19 4.03
CA VAL A 22 5.22 -8.97 4.14
C VAL A 22 4.99 -8.24 5.45
N TYR A 23 4.61 -6.97 5.36
CA TYR A 23 4.27 -6.18 6.53
C TYR A 23 2.79 -6.36 6.87
N GLU A 24 2.52 -6.64 8.13
CA GLU A 24 1.16 -6.65 8.65
C GLU A 24 0.69 -5.22 8.93
N VAL A 25 -0.57 -4.95 8.56
CA VAL A 25 -1.22 -3.68 8.85
C VAL A 25 -2.26 -3.89 9.95
N THR A 26 -2.10 -3.17 11.06
CA THR A 26 -2.98 -3.23 12.23
C THR A 26 -3.67 -1.88 12.46
N GLY A 27 -4.64 -1.85 13.39
CA GLY A 27 -5.42 -0.66 13.72
C GLY A 27 -6.75 -0.57 12.98
N GLU A 28 -7.37 0.61 13.00
CA GLU A 28 -8.72 0.81 12.50
C GLU A 28 -8.92 2.16 11.78
N CYS A 29 -9.97 2.23 10.97
CA CYS A 29 -10.29 3.43 10.22
C CYS A 29 -10.93 4.48 11.12
N LYS A 30 -10.24 5.62 11.29
CA LYS A 30 -10.76 6.82 11.98
C LYS A 30 -11.73 7.66 11.15
N LYS A 31 -12.12 7.22 9.95
CA LYS A 31 -13.02 7.94 9.03
C LYS A 31 -12.57 9.37 8.70
N CYS A 32 -11.26 9.64 8.71
CA CYS A 32 -10.71 10.99 8.50
C CYS A 32 -10.73 11.48 7.05
N GLY A 33 -11.14 10.65 6.08
CA GLY A 33 -11.22 11.03 4.66
C GLY A 33 -9.90 11.28 3.93
N LYS A 34 -8.74 11.27 4.60
CA LYS A 34 -7.43 11.57 3.98
C LYS A 34 -7.12 10.62 2.81
N CYS A 35 -7.32 9.31 2.99
CA CYS A 35 -7.11 8.32 1.92
C CYS A 35 -8.08 8.49 0.74
N CYS A 36 -9.28 9.06 0.94
CA CYS A 36 -10.22 9.37 -0.14
C CYS A 36 -9.84 10.64 -0.92
N ASN A 37 -9.17 11.57 -0.24
CA ASN A 37 -8.77 12.87 -0.76
C ASN A 37 -7.35 12.90 -1.35
N TYR A 38 -6.51 11.93 -1.02
CA TYR A 38 -5.10 11.84 -1.38
C TYR A 38 -4.71 10.37 -1.58
N MET A 39 -5.02 9.85 -2.76
CA MET A 39 -4.66 8.51 -3.22
C MET A 39 -3.41 8.60 -4.09
N TYR A 40 -2.26 8.18 -3.56
CA TYR A 40 -1.00 8.15 -4.29
C TYR A 40 -0.96 6.96 -5.24
N SER A 41 -0.63 7.20 -6.50
CA SER A 41 -0.29 6.14 -7.44
C SER A 41 1.14 5.67 -7.21
N VAL A 42 1.35 4.35 -7.25
CA VAL A 42 2.68 3.74 -7.23
C VAL A 42 3.32 3.83 -8.62
N ASP A 43 2.52 3.65 -9.66
CA ASP A 43 3.00 3.71 -11.04
C ASP A 43 2.77 5.09 -11.64
N THR A 44 3.64 5.45 -12.58
CA THR A 44 3.46 6.63 -13.43
C THR A 44 2.38 6.36 -14.45
N TYR A 45 1.26 7.07 -14.34
CA TYR A 45 0.19 7.07 -15.34
C TYR A 45 0.20 8.39 -16.10
N THR A 46 -0.24 8.35 -17.35
CA THR A 46 -0.61 9.54 -18.13
C THR A 46 -2.09 9.82 -17.99
N GLU A 47 -2.51 11.07 -18.26
CA GLU A 47 -3.94 11.42 -18.24
C GLU A 47 -4.75 10.61 -19.26
N LYS A 48 -4.13 10.25 -20.39
CA LYS A 48 -4.74 9.43 -21.44
C LYS A 48 -5.02 8.02 -20.93
N GLU A 49 -4.05 7.36 -20.31
CA GLU A 49 -4.23 6.03 -19.71
C GLU A 49 -5.29 6.05 -18.62
N PHE A 50 -5.32 7.09 -17.80
CA PHE A 50 -6.37 7.24 -16.79
C PHE A 50 -7.76 7.39 -17.43
N LYS A 51 -7.91 8.19 -18.50
CA LYS A 51 -9.17 8.30 -19.25
C LYS A 51 -9.58 6.97 -19.88
N ILE A 52 -8.65 6.22 -20.45
CA ILE A 52 -8.90 4.87 -21.00
C ILE A 52 -9.37 3.93 -19.88
N MET A 53 -8.72 3.97 -18.71
CA MET A 53 -9.12 3.18 -17.55
C MET A 53 -10.53 3.54 -17.07
N GLN A 54 -10.89 4.83 -17.04
CA GLN A 54 -12.25 5.28 -16.71
C GLN A 54 -13.31 4.88 -17.75
N PHE A 55 -12.90 4.75 -19.01
CA PHE A 55 -13.74 4.25 -20.08
C PHE A 55 -14.01 2.75 -19.91
N LEU A 56 -12.95 1.94 -19.80
CA LEU A 56 -13.01 0.48 -19.65
C LEU A 56 -13.66 0.06 -18.33
N PHE A 57 -13.44 0.83 -17.26
CA PHE A 57 -13.92 0.51 -15.93
C PHE A 57 -14.68 1.72 -15.34
N PRO A 58 -16.00 1.83 -15.60
CA PRO A 58 -16.81 2.98 -15.20
C PRO A 58 -16.75 3.32 -13.70
N LYS A 59 -16.48 2.32 -12.84
CA LYS A 59 -16.26 2.51 -11.39
C LYS A 59 -15.17 3.52 -11.06
N TYR A 60 -14.16 3.71 -11.92
CA TYR A 60 -13.06 4.67 -11.71
C TYR A 60 -13.41 6.11 -12.13
N ARG A 61 -14.56 6.36 -12.77
CA ARG A 61 -15.02 7.73 -13.12
C ARG A 61 -15.28 8.60 -11.89
N ARG A 62 -15.43 7.97 -10.72
CA ARG A 62 -15.52 8.64 -9.41
C ARG A 62 -14.21 9.28 -8.98
N PHE A 63 -13.08 8.87 -9.56
CA PHE A 63 -11.77 9.45 -9.25
C PHE A 63 -11.44 10.59 -10.22
N TYR A 64 -10.61 11.51 -9.76
CA TYR A 64 -10.04 12.58 -10.56
C TYR A 64 -8.60 12.85 -10.11
N ILE A 65 -7.80 13.42 -10.99
CA ILE A 65 -6.43 13.82 -10.69
C ILE A 65 -6.52 15.13 -9.88
N LYS A 66 -6.02 15.09 -8.65
CA LYS A 66 -5.95 16.25 -7.75
C LYS A 66 -4.63 17.00 -7.92
N GLY A 67 -3.56 16.31 -8.31
CA GLY A 67 -2.26 16.91 -8.55
C GLY A 67 -1.19 15.84 -8.83
N LYS A 68 0.07 16.24 -8.67
CA LYS A 68 1.23 15.34 -8.73
C LYS A 68 2.04 15.44 -7.44
N ASP A 69 2.73 14.37 -7.07
CA ASP A 69 3.71 14.38 -6.00
C ASP A 69 5.07 14.92 -6.47
N GLU A 70 6.05 14.93 -5.56
CA GLU A 70 7.43 15.39 -5.82
C GLU A 70 8.17 14.56 -6.88
N PHE A 71 7.72 13.32 -7.13
CA PHE A 71 8.28 12.41 -8.13
C PHE A 71 7.51 12.45 -9.46
N GLY A 72 6.46 13.28 -9.55
CA GLY A 72 5.61 13.42 -10.73
C GLY A 72 4.49 12.39 -10.85
N ASN A 73 4.28 11.52 -9.85
CA ASN A 73 3.17 10.56 -9.84
C ASN A 73 1.85 11.26 -9.55
N PHE A 74 0.75 10.75 -10.10
CA PHE A 74 -0.55 11.35 -9.85
C PHE A 74 -1.06 11.09 -8.43
N ILE A 75 -1.60 12.15 -7.84
CA ILE A 75 -2.40 12.09 -6.63
C ILE A 75 -3.86 12.15 -7.06
N PHE A 76 -4.60 11.08 -6.80
CA PHE A 76 -6.03 11.01 -7.09
C PHE A 76 -6.88 11.39 -5.88
N ALA A 77 -8.11 11.80 -6.15
CA ALA A 77 -9.14 12.00 -5.15
C ALA A 77 -10.49 11.48 -5.64
N CYS A 78 -11.39 11.17 -4.71
CA CYS A 78 -12.74 10.68 -5.01
C CYS A 78 -13.77 11.81 -4.96
N LYS A 79 -14.60 11.94 -6.00
CA LYS A 79 -15.72 12.89 -6.07
C LYS A 79 -16.83 12.63 -5.03
N LEU A 80 -16.84 11.44 -4.43
CA LEU A 80 -17.88 10.97 -3.52
C LEU A 80 -17.45 11.06 -2.05
N VAL A 81 -16.36 11.75 -1.74
CA VAL A 81 -15.98 12.08 -0.36
C VAL A 81 -16.77 13.30 0.10
N THR A 82 -17.36 13.22 1.29
CA THR A 82 -18.07 14.35 1.91
C THR A 82 -17.08 15.26 2.65
N PRO A 83 -17.45 16.50 2.99
CA PRO A 83 -16.61 17.40 3.80
C PRO A 83 -16.19 16.79 5.14
N GLU A 84 -17.02 15.92 5.71
CA GLU A 84 -16.75 15.20 6.97
C GLU A 84 -15.79 14.02 6.80
N GLY A 85 -15.32 13.74 5.57
CA GLY A 85 -14.39 12.65 5.27
C GLY A 85 -15.05 11.28 5.06
N LEU A 86 -16.38 11.24 4.97
CA LEU A 86 -17.16 10.02 4.72
C LEU A 86 -17.38 9.79 3.23
N CYS A 87 -17.79 8.58 2.86
CA CYS A 87 -18.15 8.27 1.48
C CYS A 87 -19.66 8.35 1.32
N SER A 88 -20.15 9.18 0.42
CA SER A 88 -21.58 9.34 0.13
C SER A 88 -22.20 8.07 -0.51
N ASP A 89 -21.39 7.26 -1.20
CA ASP A 89 -21.80 5.97 -1.77
C ASP A 89 -20.99 4.81 -1.18
N TYR A 90 -21.22 4.53 0.10
CA TYR A 90 -20.47 3.53 0.85
C TYR A 90 -20.67 2.10 0.34
N LYS A 91 -21.88 1.78 -0.14
CA LYS A 91 -22.26 0.42 -0.57
C LYS A 91 -21.60 0.03 -1.90
N ARG A 92 -21.49 0.94 -2.87
CA ARG A 92 -20.93 0.65 -4.20
C ARG A 92 -19.46 1.06 -4.32
N ARG A 93 -18.72 1.06 -3.20
CA ARG A 93 -17.27 1.32 -3.22
C ARG A 93 -16.54 0.27 -4.05
N PRO A 94 -15.51 0.66 -4.84
CA PRO A 94 -14.66 -0.31 -5.51
C PRO A 94 -13.86 -1.13 -4.49
N ALA A 95 -13.40 -2.31 -4.90
CA ALA A 95 -12.69 -3.25 -4.02
C ALA A 95 -11.50 -2.60 -3.32
N MET A 96 -10.72 -1.77 -4.03
CA MET A 96 -9.59 -1.02 -3.44
C MET A 96 -10.02 -0.17 -2.24
N CYS A 97 -11.18 0.51 -2.29
CA CYS A 97 -11.65 1.35 -1.19
C CYS A 97 -12.28 0.55 -0.04
N ARG A 98 -12.82 -0.64 -0.32
CA ARG A 98 -13.37 -1.54 0.71
C ARG A 98 -12.27 -2.23 1.49
N ASN A 99 -11.20 -2.61 0.79
CA ASN A 99 -10.10 -3.38 1.32
C ASN A 99 -8.92 -2.49 1.76
N TYR A 100 -9.10 -1.16 1.82
CA TYR A 100 -8.04 -0.24 2.21
C TYR A 100 -7.99 -0.06 3.74
N PRO A 101 -6.78 -0.08 4.34
CA PRO A 101 -5.53 -0.54 3.74
C PRO A 101 -5.52 -2.06 3.62
N ALA A 102 -4.75 -2.59 2.65
CA ALA A 102 -4.58 -4.03 2.54
C ALA A 102 -3.97 -4.57 3.85
N LYS A 103 -4.49 -5.69 4.37
CA LYS A 103 -4.02 -6.30 5.62
C LYS A 103 -2.54 -6.66 5.59
N ARG A 104 -2.01 -6.95 4.39
CA ARG A 104 -0.64 -7.33 4.12
C ARG A 104 -0.13 -6.54 2.94
N ILE A 105 1.03 -5.89 3.09
CA ILE A 105 1.68 -5.11 2.04
C ILE A 105 3.12 -5.58 1.86
N TYR A 106 3.62 -5.53 0.63
CA TYR A 106 4.98 -5.99 0.28
C TYR A 106 6.03 -4.87 0.29
N PHE A 107 5.59 -3.63 0.52
CA PHE A 107 6.46 -2.47 0.64
C PHE A 107 6.05 -1.72 1.91
N PRO A 108 6.99 -1.08 2.63
CA PRO A 108 6.68 -0.26 3.78
C PRO A 108 5.92 0.99 3.32
N GLY A 109 4.60 0.85 3.17
CA GLY A 109 3.72 1.92 2.73
C GLY A 109 3.64 3.03 3.77
N LYS A 110 3.97 4.26 3.38
CA LYS A 110 3.73 5.43 4.23
C LYS A 110 2.23 5.69 4.32
N LEU A 111 1.67 5.58 5.52
CA LEU A 111 0.29 5.98 5.80
C LEU A 111 0.24 7.48 6.07
N HIS A 112 -0.93 8.08 5.82
CA HIS A 112 -1.19 9.47 6.14
C HIS A 112 -0.92 9.78 7.61
N GLU A 113 -0.42 10.99 7.89
CA GLU A 113 -0.23 11.45 9.26
C GLU A 113 -1.56 11.40 10.05
N GLY A 114 -1.52 10.85 11.27
CA GLY A 114 -2.69 10.68 12.11
C GLY A 114 -3.65 9.56 11.67
N CYS A 115 -3.29 8.74 10.67
CA CYS A 115 -4.05 7.54 10.32
C CYS A 115 -4.23 6.62 11.54
N GLY A 116 -5.39 5.97 11.64
CA GLY A 116 -5.64 4.98 12.70
C GLY A 116 -5.02 3.61 12.43
N TYR A 117 -4.59 3.37 11.19
CA TYR A 117 -3.83 2.18 10.82
C TYR A 117 -2.32 2.40 11.05
N LYS A 118 -1.61 1.29 11.27
CA LYS A 118 -0.15 1.24 11.43
C LYS A 118 0.42 0.08 10.64
N VAL A 119 1.57 0.29 10.01
CA VAL A 119 2.35 -0.77 9.36
C VAL A 119 3.35 -1.31 10.38
N ASN A 120 3.27 -2.60 10.70
CA ASN A 120 4.17 -3.27 11.62
C ASN A 120 5.49 -3.58 10.91
N ILE A 121 6.45 -2.67 11.00
CA ILE A 121 7.80 -2.87 10.47
C ILE A 121 8.58 -3.71 11.48
N LYS A 122 8.90 -4.95 11.11
CA LYS A 122 9.77 -5.81 11.90
C LYS A 122 11.21 -5.29 11.87
N LYS A 123 11.82 -5.17 13.04
CA LYS A 123 13.27 -4.94 13.17
C LYS A 123 14.01 -6.27 13.12
N PHE A 124 15.33 -6.22 12.96
CA PHE A 124 16.17 -7.41 12.92
C PHE A 124 15.98 -8.30 14.15
N GLU A 125 15.84 -7.69 15.33
CA GLU A 125 15.67 -8.39 16.60
C GLU A 125 14.37 -9.22 16.65
N ASP A 126 13.30 -8.73 15.99
CA ASP A 126 12.01 -9.44 15.92
C ASP A 126 12.13 -10.76 15.14
N TYR A 127 13.09 -10.88 14.22
CA TYR A 127 13.35 -12.12 13.49
C TYR A 127 14.15 -13.14 14.29
N LEU A 128 14.93 -12.70 15.28
CA LEU A 128 15.71 -13.58 16.15
C LEU A 128 14.81 -14.26 17.18
N SER A 129 13.87 -13.50 17.77
CA SER A 129 12.92 -14.03 18.75
C SER A 129 11.94 -15.03 18.15
N ASP A 130 11.45 -14.79 16.92
CA ASP A 130 10.57 -15.72 16.19
C ASP A 130 11.22 -17.09 15.93
N ARG A 131 12.55 -17.16 15.81
CA ARG A 131 13.29 -18.44 15.62
C ARG A 131 13.51 -19.22 16.90
N MET A 132 13.50 -18.58 18.07
CA MET A 132 13.72 -19.25 19.36
C MET A 132 12.46 -19.89 19.93
N GLN A 133 11.29 -19.63 19.34
CA GLN A 133 9.99 -20.19 19.75
C GLN A 133 9.53 -21.39 18.89
N LYS A 134 10.34 -21.82 17.91
CA LYS A 134 10.13 -23.02 17.10
C LYS A 134 11.16 -24.08 17.43
#